data_AF-A0A954XY60-F1
#
_entry.id   AF-A0A954XY60-F1
#
_cell.length_a   1.000
_cell.length_b   1.000
_cell.length_c   1.000
_cell.angle_alpha   90.00
_cell.angle_beta   90.00
_cell.angle_gamma   90.00
#
_symmetry.space_group_name_H-M   'P 1'
#
loop_
_entity.id
_entity.type
_entity.pdbx_description
1 polymer ?
#
loop_
_entity_poly.entity_id
_entity_poly.type
_entity_poly.pdbx_seq_one_letter_code
_entity_poly.pdbx_strand_id
1 'polypeptide(L)'
;MNSSHFRCAFAIAGALVACGCTGSVSPYEYIPVSGTVTYEDGSPLPIGGYALNFYALDAPDVEQGARPRPAQARVDASGKFEYVTSYKHADGLIPGRHRVAFFYATDKAGKSVVPKDYTLPGSSPLIVDTADAPLEIKVPRP
;
A
#
# COMPACT_ATOMS: atom_id res chain seq x y z
N MET A 1 27.10 50.28 55.55
CA MET A 1 25.82 50.41 54.83
C MET A 1 25.98 49.83 53.43
N ASN A 2 24.88 49.40 52.80
CA ASN A 2 24.74 48.94 51.39
C ASN A 2 25.48 47.62 51.06
N SER A 3 24.92 46.56 50.43
CA SER A 3 23.90 46.39 49.35
C SER A 3 24.41 46.74 47.95
N SER A 4 24.21 46.00 46.83
CA SER A 4 23.85 44.58 46.49
C SER A 4 24.21 44.39 44.97
N HIS A 5 24.05 43.28 44.22
CA HIS A 5 23.46 41.93 44.31
C HIS A 5 24.42 40.94 43.55
N PHE A 6 24.51 39.61 43.78
CA PHE A 6 23.62 38.51 43.36
C PHE A 6 22.97 38.62 41.96
N ARG A 7 23.44 37.85 40.95
CA ARG A 7 22.68 36.82 40.16
C ARG A 7 23.24 36.52 38.74
N CYS A 8 23.00 35.27 38.32
CA CYS A 8 22.73 34.79 36.96
C CYS A 8 23.71 35.13 35.81
N ALA A 9 24.63 34.18 35.54
CA ALA A 9 24.95 33.86 34.16
C ALA A 9 23.72 33.20 33.48
N PHE A 10 23.44 33.57 32.22
CA PHE A 10 22.48 32.86 31.36
C PHE A 10 22.91 33.01 29.90
N ALA A 11 23.27 31.90 29.26
CA ALA A 11 23.62 31.90 27.84
C ALA A 11 22.34 31.79 27.00
N ILE A 12 22.14 32.72 26.05
CA ILE A 12 21.00 32.68 25.12
C ILE A 12 21.48 32.09 23.79
N ALA A 13 21.30 30.78 23.64
CA ALA A 13 21.41 30.13 22.33
C ALA A 13 20.11 30.38 21.55
N GLY A 14 20.19 31.19 20.49
CA GLY A 14 19.03 31.49 19.62
C GLY A 14 18.58 30.23 18.86
N ALA A 15 17.35 29.79 19.10
CA ALA A 15 16.84 28.54 18.55
C ALA A 15 16.56 28.64 17.04
N LEU A 16 17.11 27.69 16.27
CA LEU A 16 16.66 27.40 14.91
C LEU A 16 15.25 26.77 14.97
N VAL A 17 14.22 27.60 14.82
CA VAL A 17 12.86 27.12 14.56
C VAL A 17 12.82 26.63 13.11
N ALA A 18 13.23 25.37 12.92
CA ALA A 18 12.98 24.67 11.67
C ALA A 18 11.46 24.44 11.54
N CYS A 19 10.81 25.20 10.66
CA CYS A 19 9.44 24.92 10.24
C CYS A 19 9.45 23.56 9.53
N GLY A 20 9.16 22.50 10.29
CA GLY A 20 9.11 21.14 9.77
C GLY A 20 8.12 21.06 8.61
N CYS A 21 8.52 20.41 7.52
CA CYS A 21 7.65 20.26 6.37
C CYS A 21 6.39 19.50 6.78
N THR A 22 5.24 20.18 6.80
CA THR A 22 3.92 19.56 6.98
C THR A 22 3.58 18.75 5.73
N GLY A 23 4.27 17.62 5.56
CA GLY A 23 3.84 16.58 4.66
C GLY A 23 2.43 16.18 5.04
N SER A 24 1.56 16.03 4.04
CA SER A 24 0.23 15.48 4.26
C SER A 24 0.37 14.13 4.99
N VAL A 25 -0.50 13.91 5.97
CA VAL A 25 -0.59 12.66 6.73
C VAL A 25 -1.88 11.99 6.28
N SER A 26 -1.82 10.71 5.91
CA SER A 26 -3.03 9.93 5.65
C SER A 26 -3.74 9.70 6.98
N PRO A 27 -5.09 9.82 7.05
CA PRO A 27 -5.84 9.51 8.27
C PRO A 27 -5.96 7.99 8.54
N TYR A 28 -5.38 7.15 7.68
CA TYR A 28 -5.38 5.70 7.81
C TYR A 28 -4.04 5.18 8.34
N GLU A 29 -4.12 4.17 9.21
CA GLU A 29 -3.00 3.27 9.49
C GLU A 29 -2.85 2.27 8.34
N TYR A 30 -1.60 1.89 8.04
CA TYR A 30 -1.26 0.89 7.03
C TYR A 30 -0.36 -0.18 7.64
N ILE A 31 -0.58 -1.42 7.21
CA ILE A 31 0.22 -2.59 7.55
C ILE A 31 0.95 -3.07 6.29
N PRO A 32 2.29 -3.29 6.34
CA PRO A 32 3.03 -3.82 5.20
C PRO A 32 2.50 -5.19 4.76
N VAL A 33 2.19 -5.32 3.47
CA VAL A 33 1.67 -6.56 2.88
C VAL A 33 2.57 -7.02 1.74
N SER A 34 2.84 -8.32 1.75
CA SER A 34 3.55 -9.08 0.71
C SER A 34 2.74 -10.33 0.36
N GLY A 35 3.12 -11.04 -0.71
CA GLY A 35 2.41 -12.25 -1.12
C GLY A 35 2.95 -12.90 -2.39
N THR A 36 2.19 -13.88 -2.87
CA THR A 36 2.47 -14.67 -4.08
C THR A 36 1.23 -14.80 -4.95
N VAL A 37 1.44 -14.92 -6.27
CA VAL A 37 0.40 -15.06 -7.29
C VAL A 37 0.66 -16.31 -8.12
N THR A 38 -0.30 -17.24 -8.15
CA THR A 38 -0.29 -18.43 -9.01
C THR A 38 -1.61 -18.60 -9.73
N TYR A 39 -1.67 -19.49 -10.72
CA TYR A 39 -2.94 -20.09 -11.11
C TYR A 39 -3.50 -20.97 -9.98
N GLU A 40 -4.79 -21.33 -10.06
CA GLU A 40 -5.46 -22.23 -9.12
C GLU A 40 -4.79 -23.62 -9.02
N ASP A 41 -4.14 -24.08 -10.08
CA ASP A 41 -3.34 -25.33 -10.11
C ASP A 41 -1.93 -25.19 -9.51
N GLY A 42 -1.61 -24.02 -8.92
CA GLY A 42 -0.31 -23.72 -8.31
C GLY A 42 0.80 -23.37 -9.29
N SER A 43 0.57 -23.44 -10.60
CA SER A 43 1.58 -23.04 -11.59
C SER A 43 1.74 -21.50 -11.67
N PRO A 44 2.94 -20.98 -11.98
CA PRO A 44 3.16 -19.55 -12.11
C PRO A 44 2.49 -18.97 -13.36
N LEU A 45 2.16 -17.68 -13.30
CA LEU A 45 1.77 -16.92 -14.50
C LEU A 45 2.98 -16.82 -15.46
N PRO A 46 2.78 -16.87 -16.79
CA PRO A 46 3.88 -16.95 -17.77
C PRO A 46 4.60 -15.60 -18.01
N ILE A 47 4.45 -14.64 -17.09
CA ILE A 47 4.96 -13.27 -17.15
C ILE A 47 5.30 -12.77 -15.74
N GLY A 48 6.16 -11.75 -15.67
CA GLY A 48 6.37 -10.92 -14.49
C GLY A 48 6.35 -9.45 -14.85
N GLY A 49 6.37 -8.57 -13.85
CA GLY A 49 6.35 -7.11 -14.02
C GLY A 49 4.97 -6.51 -14.24
N TYR A 50 3.90 -7.31 -14.13
CA TYR A 50 2.53 -6.82 -14.05
C TYR A 50 2.24 -6.23 -12.66
N ALA A 51 1.11 -5.55 -12.51
CA ALA A 51 0.71 -4.90 -11.27
C ALA A 51 -0.59 -5.49 -10.71
N LEU A 52 -0.69 -5.51 -9.38
CA LEU A 52 -1.93 -5.72 -8.65
C LEU A 52 -2.36 -4.37 -8.06
N ASN A 53 -3.59 -3.95 -8.33
CA ASN A 53 -4.20 -2.81 -7.63
C ASN A 53 -5.21 -3.34 -6.61
N PHE A 54 -5.14 -2.84 -5.37
CA PHE A 54 -5.97 -3.24 -4.24
C PHE A 54 -6.93 -2.11 -3.87
N TYR A 55 -8.23 -2.41 -3.82
CA TYR A 55 -9.30 -1.47 -3.55
C TYR A 55 -10.03 -1.88 -2.27
N ALA A 56 -9.87 -1.11 -1.20
CA ALA A 56 -10.52 -1.38 0.09
C ALA A 56 -12.05 -1.45 -0.07
N LEU A 57 -12.66 -2.42 0.60
CA LEU A 57 -14.12 -2.60 0.62
C LEU A 57 -14.75 -1.99 1.86
N ASP A 58 -14.16 -2.26 3.02
CA ASP A 58 -14.69 -1.92 4.35
C ASP A 58 -13.78 -0.90 5.05
N ALA A 59 -13.34 0.12 4.30
CA ALA A 59 -12.49 1.17 4.85
C ALA A 59 -13.24 1.91 5.99
N PRO A 60 -12.60 2.17 7.15
CA PRO A 60 -13.25 2.89 8.23
C PRO A 60 -13.56 4.33 7.81
N ASP A 61 -14.71 4.84 8.26
CA ASP A 61 -15.01 6.26 8.17
C ASP A 61 -14.01 7.05 9.03
N VAL A 62 -13.36 8.01 8.40
CA VAL A 62 -12.38 8.91 9.02
C VAL A 62 -12.91 10.34 9.00
N GLU A 63 -12.36 11.20 9.86
CA GLU A 63 -12.67 12.62 9.83
C GLU A 63 -12.49 13.21 8.42
N GLN A 64 -13.31 14.21 8.09
CA GLN A 64 -13.33 14.88 6.78
C GLN A 64 -13.80 14.01 5.61
N GLY A 65 -14.22 12.75 5.84
CA GLY A 65 -14.82 11.89 4.81
C GLY A 65 -13.87 11.46 3.70
N ALA A 66 -12.57 11.40 4.02
CA ALA A 66 -11.57 10.86 3.10
C ALA A 66 -11.84 9.38 2.77
N ARG A 67 -11.16 8.87 1.74
CA ARG A 67 -11.15 7.45 1.37
C ARG A 67 -9.72 7.00 1.12
N PRO A 68 -9.37 5.72 1.38
CA PRO A 68 -8.05 5.22 1.07
C PRO A 68 -7.83 5.26 -0.45
N ARG A 69 -6.59 5.56 -0.86
CA ARG A 69 -6.18 5.40 -2.26
C ARG A 69 -6.10 3.90 -2.57
N PRO A 70 -6.42 3.47 -3.81
CA PRO A 70 -6.10 2.13 -4.24
C PRO A 70 -4.59 1.89 -4.13
N ALA A 71 -4.19 0.83 -3.45
CA ALA A 71 -2.78 0.47 -3.33
C ALA A 71 -2.30 -0.23 -4.60
N GLN A 72 -1.00 -0.22 -4.85
CA GLN A 72 -0.36 -0.99 -5.92
C GLN A 72 0.80 -1.84 -5.40
N ALA A 73 0.92 -3.06 -5.91
CA ALA A 73 2.15 -3.84 -5.89
C ALA A 73 2.56 -4.24 -7.31
N ARG A 74 3.87 -4.33 -7.55
CA ARG A 74 4.44 -4.94 -8.76
C ARG A 74 4.82 -6.38 -8.44
N VAL A 75 4.38 -7.31 -9.27
CA VAL A 75 4.71 -8.74 -9.13
C VAL A 75 5.93 -9.07 -9.99
N ASP A 76 6.86 -9.88 -9.48
CA ASP A 76 8.07 -10.29 -10.19
C ASP A 76 7.82 -11.49 -11.14
N ALA A 77 8.89 -12.04 -11.73
CA ALA A 77 8.83 -13.20 -12.62
C ALA A 77 8.73 -14.56 -11.88
N SER A 78 8.77 -14.57 -10.55
CA SER A 78 8.50 -15.73 -9.70
C SER A 78 7.07 -15.73 -9.14
N GLY A 79 6.27 -14.70 -9.45
CA GLY A 79 4.93 -14.50 -8.91
C GLY A 79 4.92 -13.82 -7.54
N LYS A 80 6.05 -13.29 -7.03
CA LYS A 80 6.15 -12.65 -5.71
C LYS A 80 5.93 -11.15 -5.77
N PHE A 81 5.40 -10.58 -4.70
CA PHE A 81 5.42 -9.14 -4.45
C PHE A 81 5.73 -8.85 -2.97
N GLU A 82 6.65 -7.92 -2.72
CA GLU A 82 7.13 -7.60 -1.36
C GLU A 82 6.62 -6.24 -0.85
N TYR A 83 6.37 -5.30 -1.76
CA TYR A 83 6.06 -3.91 -1.43
C TYR A 83 4.73 -3.46 -2.06
N VAL A 84 3.62 -3.69 -1.35
CA VAL A 84 2.38 -2.95 -1.61
C VAL A 84 2.57 -1.48 -1.16
N THR A 85 2.06 -0.52 -1.93
CA THR A 85 2.20 0.92 -1.69
C THR A 85 0.85 1.62 -1.90
N SER A 86 0.36 2.32 -0.86
CA SER A 86 -0.90 3.09 -0.85
C SER A 86 -0.67 4.60 -0.82
N TYR A 87 0.23 5.08 0.04
CA TYR A 87 0.39 6.50 0.35
C TYR A 87 1.86 6.92 0.50
N LYS A 88 2.67 6.11 1.18
CA LYS A 88 4.15 6.15 1.23
C LYS A 88 4.71 4.85 0.65
N HIS A 89 5.96 4.86 0.20
CA HIS A 89 6.58 3.65 -0.32
C HIS A 89 6.60 2.52 0.72
N ALA A 90 6.12 1.34 0.34
CA ALA A 90 6.06 0.12 1.15
C ALA A 90 5.24 0.24 2.46
N ASP A 91 4.28 1.17 2.54
CA ASP A 91 3.37 1.28 3.69
C ASP A 91 2.35 0.13 3.76
N GLY A 92 1.96 -0.41 2.61
CA GLY A 92 1.11 -1.59 2.48
C GLY A 92 -0.36 -1.28 2.27
N LEU A 93 -1.23 -1.99 3.01
CA LEU A 93 -2.70 -1.88 2.93
C LEU A 93 -3.26 -1.35 4.25
N ILE A 94 -4.44 -0.73 4.21
CA ILE A 94 -5.22 -0.54 5.45
C ILE A 94 -5.75 -1.92 5.92
N PRO A 95 -6.03 -2.13 7.21
CA PRO A 95 -6.63 -3.38 7.67
C PRO A 95 -8.01 -3.66 7.01
N GLY A 96 -8.28 -4.93 6.72
CA GLY A 96 -9.56 -5.44 6.21
C GLY A 96 -9.56 -5.88 4.74
N ARG A 97 -10.76 -6.11 4.19
CA ARG A 97 -10.95 -6.71 2.87
C ARG A 97 -10.67 -5.74 1.71
N HIS A 98 -9.99 -6.25 0.69
CA HIS A 98 -9.63 -5.54 -0.52
C HIS A 98 -10.04 -6.34 -1.75
N ARG A 99 -10.70 -5.71 -2.72
CA ARG A 99 -10.81 -6.25 -4.08
C ARG A 99 -9.50 -6.04 -4.83
N VAL A 100 -9.00 -7.08 -5.47
CA VAL A 100 -7.77 -7.02 -6.26
C VAL A 100 -8.11 -7.03 -7.74
N ALA A 101 -7.46 -6.17 -8.52
CA ALA A 101 -7.53 -6.19 -9.98
C ALA A 101 -6.12 -6.24 -10.60
N PHE A 102 -5.97 -7.06 -11.63
CA PHE A 102 -4.74 -7.25 -12.39
C PHE A 102 -4.58 -6.15 -13.46
N PHE A 103 -3.43 -5.50 -13.48
CA PHE A 103 -3.04 -4.48 -14.45
C PHE A 103 -1.79 -4.92 -15.22
N TYR A 104 -1.79 -4.72 -16.54
CA TYR A 104 -0.69 -5.12 -17.44
C TYR A 104 -0.37 -6.63 -17.44
N ALA A 105 -1.34 -7.47 -17.05
CA ALA A 105 -1.22 -8.92 -17.03
C ALA A 105 -1.42 -9.54 -18.43
N THR A 106 -0.58 -9.14 -19.38
CA THR A 106 -0.62 -9.54 -20.80
C THR A 106 0.69 -10.15 -21.27
N ASP A 107 0.61 -11.10 -22.20
CA ASP A 107 1.77 -11.68 -22.87
C ASP A 107 2.39 -10.73 -23.93
N LYS A 108 3.43 -11.22 -24.62
CA LYS A 108 4.14 -10.46 -25.68
C LYS A 108 3.29 -10.17 -26.92
N ALA A 109 2.16 -10.85 -27.10
CA ALA A 109 1.18 -10.59 -28.16
C ALA A 109 0.01 -9.69 -27.69
N GLY A 110 0.04 -9.23 -26.43
CA GLY A 110 -1.02 -8.43 -25.82
C GLY A 110 -2.23 -9.25 -25.34
N LYS A 111 -2.17 -10.59 -25.36
CA LYS A 111 -3.26 -11.44 -24.85
C LYS A 111 -3.22 -11.44 -23.32
N SER A 112 -4.37 -11.27 -22.66
CA SER A 112 -4.47 -11.41 -21.20
C SER A 112 -4.07 -12.80 -20.74
N VAL A 113 -3.28 -12.89 -19.66
CA VAL A 113 -2.90 -14.16 -19.03
C VAL A 113 -3.81 -14.53 -17.84
N VAL A 114 -4.79 -13.68 -17.53
CA VAL A 114 -5.84 -13.87 -16.51
C VAL A 114 -7.24 -13.62 -17.11
N PRO A 115 -8.33 -14.17 -16.54
CA PRO A 115 -9.68 -13.94 -17.06
C PRO A 115 -10.04 -12.45 -17.00
N LYS A 116 -10.79 -11.98 -17.99
CA LYS A 116 -11.08 -10.54 -18.19
C LYS A 116 -11.64 -9.85 -16.94
N ASP A 117 -12.50 -10.51 -16.18
CA ASP A 117 -13.16 -9.88 -15.03
C ASP A 117 -12.18 -9.58 -13.89
N TYR A 118 -11.09 -10.35 -13.77
CA TYR A 118 -10.01 -10.10 -12.82
C TYR A 118 -9.18 -8.85 -13.15
N THR A 119 -9.36 -8.24 -14.34
CA THR A 119 -8.74 -6.95 -14.70
C THR A 119 -9.67 -5.74 -14.47
N LEU A 120 -10.82 -5.92 -13.81
CA LEU A 120 -11.84 -4.87 -13.65
C LEU A 120 -11.94 -4.36 -12.19
N PRO A 121 -11.43 -3.15 -11.87
CA PRO A 121 -11.46 -2.59 -10.51
C PRO A 121 -12.82 -2.56 -9.81
N GLY A 122 -13.91 -2.37 -10.56
CA GLY A 122 -15.26 -2.29 -9.99
C GLY A 122 -15.93 -3.64 -9.75
N SER A 123 -15.49 -4.70 -10.43
CA SER A 123 -16.25 -5.96 -10.55
C SER A 123 -15.41 -7.23 -10.48
N SER A 124 -14.08 -7.14 -10.28
CA SER A 124 -13.23 -8.31 -10.07
C SER A 124 -13.75 -9.17 -8.91
N PRO A 125 -13.85 -10.50 -9.08
CA PRO A 125 -14.33 -11.41 -8.05
C PRO A 125 -13.25 -11.69 -6.98
N LEU A 126 -11.98 -11.35 -7.25
CA LEU A 126 -10.87 -11.60 -6.34
C LEU A 126 -10.91 -10.62 -5.16
N ILE A 127 -11.30 -11.12 -3.99
CA ILE A 127 -11.22 -10.45 -2.70
C ILE A 127 -10.13 -11.12 -1.86
N VAL A 128 -9.34 -10.33 -1.14
CA VAL A 128 -8.38 -10.78 -0.12
C VAL A 128 -8.65 -10.02 1.18
N ASP A 129 -8.31 -10.60 2.34
CA ASP A 129 -8.20 -9.83 3.59
C ASP A 129 -6.72 -9.72 3.99
N THR A 130 -6.34 -8.56 4.51
CA THR A 130 -5.03 -8.35 5.15
C THR A 130 -4.77 -9.27 6.35
N ALA A 131 -5.81 -9.79 7.00
CA ALA A 131 -5.67 -10.77 8.07
C ALA A 131 -5.01 -12.08 7.61
N ASP A 132 -5.11 -12.40 6.31
CA ASP A 132 -4.52 -13.58 5.68
C ASP A 132 -3.09 -13.34 5.15
N ALA A 133 -2.40 -12.27 5.59
CA ALA A 133 -1.05 -11.95 5.13
C ALA A 133 0.02 -12.93 5.67
N PRO A 134 1.01 -13.35 4.85
CA PRO A 134 1.27 -12.96 3.46
C PRO A 134 0.29 -13.60 2.47
N LEU A 135 -0.19 -12.81 1.51
CA LEU A 135 -1.35 -13.17 0.69
C LEU A 135 -1.03 -14.25 -0.36
N GLU A 136 -1.79 -15.34 -0.35
CA GLU A 136 -1.83 -16.31 -1.45
C GLU A 136 -2.93 -15.96 -2.46
N ILE A 137 -2.57 -15.28 -3.54
CA ILE A 137 -3.50 -14.95 -4.62
C ILE A 137 -3.51 -16.07 -5.67
N LYS A 138 -4.69 -16.66 -5.89
CA LYS A 138 -4.93 -17.68 -6.92
C LYS A 138 -5.93 -17.15 -7.95
N VAL A 139 -5.70 -17.47 -9.22
CA VAL A 139 -6.52 -16.99 -10.35
C VAL A 139 -6.78 -18.12 -11.36
N PRO A 140 -7.97 -18.18 -12.00
CA PRO A 140 -8.21 -19.14 -13.08
C PRO A 140 -7.34 -18.88 -14.31
N ARG A 141 -7.35 -19.81 -15.26
CA ARG A 141 -6.78 -19.59 -16.60
C ARG A 141 -7.72 -18.75 -17.48
N PRO A 142 -7.19 -17.92 -18.41
CA PRO A 142 -7.96 -17.00 -19.25
C PRO A 142 -8.72 -17.67 -20.40
#